data_AF-A0A4Y9JGK0-F1
#
_entry.id   AF-A0A4Y9JGK0-F1
#
_cell.length_a   1.000
_cell.length_b   1.000
_cell.length_c   1.000
_cell.angle_alpha   90.00
_cell.angle_beta   90.00
_cell.angle_gamma   90.00
#
_symmetry.space_group_name_H-M   'P 1'
#
loop_
_entity.id
_entity.type
_entity.pdbx_description
1 polymer ?
#
loop_
_entity_poly.entity_id
_entity_poly.type
_entity_poly.pdbx_seq_one_letter_code
_entity_poly.pdbx_strand_id
1 'polypeptide(L)'
;MSDYAQAGRMTLVEYRLRKRGHIMKRLEREREIYLQAYLNRIVKATDKKGKEYVYKEFEDFYDEMKRKNAVLGDNFAPPVNSNLIALAKRMQNYNEKGGY
;
A
#
# COMPACT_ATOMS: atom_id res chain seq x y z
N MET A 1 -9.29 -19.81 14.07
CA MET A 1 -10.18 -20.42 13.06
C MET A 1 -11.18 -19.37 12.53
N SER A 2 -10.75 -18.38 11.73
CA SER A 2 -11.67 -17.31 11.25
C SER A 2 -11.58 -16.96 9.76
N ASP A 3 -10.65 -17.53 8.98
CA ASP A 3 -10.38 -17.01 7.63
C ASP A 3 -11.18 -17.74 6.54
N TYR A 4 -11.20 -19.07 6.56
CA TYR A 4 -11.86 -19.87 5.51
C TYR A 4 -13.39 -19.75 5.50
N ALA A 5 -14.02 -19.70 6.68
CA ALA A 5 -15.47 -19.54 6.80
C ALA A 5 -15.93 -18.13 6.40
N GLN A 6 -15.12 -17.10 6.68
CA GLN A 6 -15.39 -15.74 6.19
C GLN A 6 -15.18 -15.65 4.67
N ALA A 7 -14.13 -16.27 4.13
CA ALA A 7 -13.89 -16.34 2.69
C ALA A 7 -15.03 -17.02 1.94
N GLY A 8 -15.58 -18.12 2.48
CA GLY A 8 -16.72 -18.83 1.89
C GLY A 8 -18.06 -18.09 1.93
N ARG A 9 -18.20 -17.08 2.80
CA ARG A 9 -19.41 -16.23 2.91
C ARG A 9 -19.28 -14.90 2.17
N MET A 10 -18.11 -14.61 1.59
CA MET A 10 -17.80 -13.32 1.01
C MET A 10 -18.27 -13.23 -0.44
N THR A 11 -18.84 -12.09 -0.81
CA THR A 11 -19.15 -11.81 -2.22
C THR A 11 -17.88 -11.62 -3.04
N LEU A 12 -17.93 -11.88 -4.35
CA LEU A 12 -16.78 -11.66 -5.26
C LEU A 12 -16.29 -10.19 -5.24
N VAL A 13 -17.18 -9.24 -4.95
CA VAL A 13 -16.85 -7.82 -4.81
C VAL A 13 -15.99 -7.58 -3.57
N GLU A 14 -16.43 -8.07 -2.41
CA GLU A 14 -15.70 -7.95 -1.15
C GLU A 14 -14.33 -8.66 -1.22
N TYR A 15 -14.26 -9.84 -1.85
CA TYR A 15 -13.00 -10.55 -2.04
C TYR A 15 -12.00 -9.72 -2.85
N ARG A 16 -12.45 -9.14 -3.97
CA ARG A 16 -11.60 -8.27 -4.79
C ARG A 16 -11.15 -7.03 -4.03
N LEU A 17 -12.03 -6.43 -3.23
CA LEU A 17 -11.69 -5.27 -2.40
C LEU A 17 -10.63 -5.60 -1.35
N ARG A 18 -10.80 -6.70 -0.60
CA ARG A 18 -9.83 -7.16 0.40
C ARG A 18 -8.50 -7.52 -0.23
N LYS A 19 -8.51 -8.25 -1.36
CA LYS A 19 -7.30 -8.58 -2.12
C LYS A 19 -6.55 -7.30 -2.53
N ARG A 20 -7.27 -6.29 -3.03
CA ARG A 20 -6.68 -4.99 -3.40
C ARG A 20 -6.08 -4.27 -2.20
N GLY A 21 -6.81 -4.17 -1.08
CA GLY A 21 -6.30 -3.54 0.14
C GLY A 21 -5.06 -4.24 0.70
N HIS A 22 -5.03 -5.58 0.64
CA HIS A 22 -3.85 -6.35 1.02
C HIS A 22 -2.63 -6.05 0.14
N ILE A 23 -2.82 -5.94 -1.17
CA ILE A 23 -1.73 -5.57 -2.10
C ILE A 23 -1.24 -4.13 -1.82
N MET A 24 -2.14 -3.17 -1.58
CA MET A 24 -1.77 -1.80 -1.22
C MET A 24 -0.92 -1.76 0.05
N LYS A 25 -1.34 -2.45 1.11
CA LYS A 25 -0.60 -2.53 2.37
C LYS A 25 0.79 -3.15 2.20
N ARG A 26 0.93 -4.10 1.28
CA ARG A 26 2.24 -4.68 0.93
C ARG A 26 3.14 -3.67 0.22
N LEU A 27 2.59 -2.85 -0.69
CA LEU A 27 3.34 -1.80 -1.39
C LEU A 27 3.78 -0.68 -0.44
N GLU A 28 2.93 -0.31 0.52
CA GLU A 28 3.30 0.64 1.58
C GLU A 28 4.47 0.11 2.41
N ARG A 29 4.40 -1.15 2.85
CA ARG A 29 5.51 -1.80 3.57
C ARG A 29 6.79 -1.87 2.74
N GLU A 30 6.66 -2.19 1.45
CA GLU A 30 7.80 -2.19 0.52
C GLU A 30 8.46 -0.81 0.49
N ARG A 31 7.68 0.26 0.28
CA ARG A 31 8.16 1.65 0.32
C ARG A 31 8.86 1.99 1.64
N GLU A 32 8.32 1.59 2.78
CA GLU A 32 8.93 1.82 4.10
C GLU A 32 10.32 1.16 4.21
N ILE A 33 10.49 -0.05 3.70
CA ILE A 33 11.78 -0.75 3.67
C ILE A 33 12.77 0.00 2.78
N TYR A 34 12.35 0.42 1.59
CA TYR A 34 13.20 1.22 0.69
C TYR A 34 13.59 2.55 1.32
N LEU A 35 12.66 3.22 2.03
CA LEU A 35 12.94 4.47 2.73
C LEU A 35 13.97 4.26 3.83
N GLN A 36 13.84 3.19 4.62
CA GLN A 36 14.82 2.84 5.65
C GLN A 36 16.20 2.57 5.03
N ALA A 37 16.26 1.84 3.92
CA ALA A 37 17.52 1.59 3.20
C ALA A 37 18.15 2.90 2.67
N TYR A 38 17.32 3.80 2.13
CA TYR A 38 17.74 5.11 1.64
C TYR A 38 18.31 5.98 2.77
N LEU A 39 17.62 6.06 3.92
CA LEU A 39 18.10 6.79 5.10
C LEU A 39 19.42 6.23 5.63
N ASN A 40 19.54 4.90 5.72
CA ASN A 40 20.79 4.23 6.11
C ASN A 40 21.94 4.55 5.16
N ARG A 41 21.65 4.77 3.86
CA ARG A 41 22.64 5.18 2.87
C ARG A 41 23.04 6.64 3.03
N ILE A 42 22.08 7.55 3.16
CA ILE A 42 22.35 8.99 3.35
C ILE A 42 23.26 9.19 4.58
N VAL A 43 22.96 8.54 5.69
CA VAL A 43 23.75 8.63 6.93
C VAL A 43 25.21 8.20 6.71
N LYS A 44 25.46 7.21 5.83
CA LYS A 44 26.81 6.70 5.53
C LYS A 44 27.56 7.51 4.49
N ALA A 45 26.85 8.29 3.68
CA ALA A 45 27.46 9.10 2.64
C ALA A 45 27.88 10.45 3.24
N THR A 46 28.95 10.40 4.02
CA THR A 46 29.66 11.59 4.51
C THR A 46 30.94 11.75 3.70
N ASP A 47 31.22 12.95 3.17
CA ASP A 47 32.59 13.25 2.74
C ASP A 47 32.99 14.72 2.94
N LYS A 48 34.28 14.88 3.22
CA LYS A 48 35.14 16.06 3.25
C LYS A 48 35.41 16.68 1.85
N LYS A 49 35.02 16.04 0.75
CA LYS A 49 34.85 16.65 -0.61
C LYS A 49 33.45 16.41 -1.25
N GLY A 50 32.68 15.42 -0.80
CA GLY A 50 31.28 15.49 -0.35
C GLY A 50 30.12 15.76 -1.31
N LYS A 51 30.36 16.22 -2.55
CA LYS A 51 29.40 17.16 -3.12
C LYS A 51 28.11 16.63 -3.76
N GLU A 52 27.99 15.40 -4.27
CA GLU A 52 26.68 14.96 -4.81
C GLU A 52 26.40 13.46 -4.64
N TYR A 53 25.19 13.16 -4.14
CA TYR A 53 24.63 11.81 -4.12
C TYR A 53 24.18 11.38 -5.53
N VAL A 54 24.42 10.11 -5.89
CA VAL A 54 23.92 9.49 -7.15
C VAL A 54 22.38 9.46 -7.19
N TYR A 55 21.75 9.37 -6.02
CA TYR A 55 20.30 9.46 -5.85
C TYR A 55 20.07 10.63 -4.90
N LYS A 56 19.56 11.75 -5.44
CA LYS A 56 19.39 13.00 -4.68
C LYS A 56 18.07 12.96 -3.92
N GLU A 57 17.09 12.31 -4.50
CA GLU A 57 15.75 12.14 -3.96
C GLU A 57 15.45 10.66 -3.72
N PHE A 58 14.47 10.39 -2.86
CA PHE A 58 14.06 9.02 -2.58
C PHE A 58 13.45 8.37 -3.82
N GLU A 59 12.76 9.15 -4.64
CA GLU A 59 12.11 8.77 -5.89
C GLU A 59 13.12 8.24 -6.92
N ASP A 60 14.35 8.78 -6.93
CA ASP A 60 15.43 8.24 -7.77
C ASP A 60 15.77 6.79 -7.36
N PHE A 61 15.64 6.47 -6.07
CA PHE A 61 15.95 5.17 -5.48
C PHE A 61 14.74 4.20 -5.58
N TYR A 62 13.51 4.73 -5.48
CA TYR A 62 12.27 3.97 -5.54
C TYR A 62 11.13 4.79 -6.17
N ASP A 63 10.79 4.47 -7.42
CA ASP A 63 9.65 5.04 -8.13
C ASP A 63 8.35 4.33 -7.73
N GLU A 64 7.65 4.93 -6.77
CA GLU A 64 6.40 4.40 -6.21
C GLU A 64 5.29 4.30 -7.26
N MET A 65 5.20 5.26 -8.18
CA MET A 65 4.16 5.30 -9.20
C MET A 65 4.34 4.19 -10.23
N LYS A 66 5.56 4.04 -10.75
CA LYS A 66 5.91 2.94 -11.64
C LYS A 66 5.69 1.59 -10.97
N ARG A 67 6.05 1.46 -9.69
CA ARG A 67 5.85 0.24 -8.93
C ARG A 67 4.38 -0.09 -8.70
N LYS A 68 3.56 0.89 -8.34
CA LYS A 68 2.09 0.74 -8.22
C LYS A 68 1.48 0.33 -9.53
N ASN A 69 1.84 0.96 -10.65
CA ASN A 69 1.32 0.60 -11.98
C ASN A 69 1.72 -0.82 -12.38
N ALA A 70 2.96 -1.25 -12.12
CA ALA A 70 3.41 -2.61 -12.41
C ALA A 70 2.64 -3.70 -11.63
N VAL A 71 2.20 -3.39 -10.41
CA VAL A 71 1.53 -4.36 -9.52
C VAL A 71 0.00 -4.30 -9.63
N LEU A 72 -0.56 -3.13 -9.91
CA LEU A 72 -2.01 -2.88 -9.89
C LEU A 72 -2.61 -2.63 -11.28
N GLY A 73 -1.77 -2.47 -12.30
CA GLY A 73 -2.14 -2.14 -13.68
C GLY A 73 -2.40 -0.64 -13.90
N ASP A 74 -2.47 -0.24 -15.17
CA ASP A 74 -2.62 1.17 -15.57
C ASP A 74 -3.98 1.78 -15.21
N ASN A 75 -5.00 0.95 -14.96
CA ASN A 75 -6.34 1.36 -14.52
C ASN A 75 -6.43 1.62 -13.00
N PHE A 76 -5.29 1.76 -12.32
CA PHE A 76 -5.25 1.92 -10.86
C PHE A 76 -5.81 3.26 -10.37
N ALA A 77 -5.79 4.30 -11.22
CA ALA A 77 -6.46 5.58 -10.94
C ALA A 77 -7.94 5.50 -11.34
N PRO A 78 -8.86 5.63 -10.37
CA PRO A 78 -9.18 6.93 -9.78
C PRO A 78 -8.96 6.97 -8.25
N PRO A 79 -8.96 8.17 -7.64
CA PRO A 79 -8.93 8.32 -6.19
C PRO A 79 -10.02 7.47 -5.55
N VAL A 80 -9.71 6.89 -4.38
CA VAL A 80 -10.67 6.08 -3.61
C VAL A 80 -11.92 6.94 -3.42
N ASN A 81 -12.98 6.61 -4.15
CA ASN A 81 -14.22 7.35 -4.11
C ASN A 81 -14.67 7.44 -2.64
N SER A 82 -14.93 8.65 -2.14
CA SER A 82 -15.34 8.90 -0.76
C SER A 82 -16.52 8.01 -0.34
N ASN A 83 -17.38 7.66 -1.29
CA ASN A 83 -18.50 6.75 -1.10
C ASN A 83 -18.06 5.31 -0.80
N LEU A 84 -16.97 4.83 -1.40
CA LEU A 84 -16.40 3.50 -1.11
C LEU A 84 -15.79 3.45 0.30
N ILE A 85 -15.14 4.54 0.74
CA ILE A 85 -14.63 4.66 2.11
C ILE A 85 -15.79 4.67 3.11
N ALA A 86 -16.84 5.43 2.82
CA ALA A 86 -18.03 5.48 3.66
C ALA A 86 -18.73 4.11 3.73
N LEU A 87 -18.81 3.39 2.61
CA LEU A 87 -19.37 2.04 2.56
C LEU A 87 -18.52 1.04 3.35
N ALA A 88 -17.20 1.09 3.22
CA ALA A 88 -16.28 0.25 4.00
C ALA A 88 -16.43 0.49 5.51
N LYS A 89 -16.51 1.75 5.95
CA LYS A 89 -16.76 2.11 7.36
C LYS A 89 -18.12 1.60 7.85
N ARG A 90 -19.17 1.69 7.04
CA ARG A 90 -20.50 1.15 7.36
C ARG A 90 -20.44 -0.37 7.53
N MET A 91 -19.80 -1.09 6.61
CA MET A 91 -19.62 -2.55 6.70
C MET A 91 -18.80 -2.96 7.92
N GLN A 92 -17.76 -2.23 8.27
CA GLN A 92 -16.98 -2.47 9.49
C GLN A 92 -17.88 -2.34 10.74
N ASN A 93 -18.66 -1.26 10.84
CA ASN A 93 -19.59 -1.05 11.94
C ASN A 93 -20.69 -2.12 12.01
N TYR A 94 -21.16 -2.63 10.86
CA TYR A 94 -22.14 -3.73 10.80
C TYR A 94 -21.56 -5.05 11.32
N ASN A 95 -20.30 -5.34 11.01
CA ASN A 95 -19.62 -6.56 11.49
C ASN A 95 -19.28 -6.48 12.99
N GLU A 96 -18.91 -5.29 13.50
CA GLU A 96 -18.63 -5.08 14.93
C GLU A 96 -19.91 -5.16 15.79
N LYS A 97 -21.07 -4.85 15.22
CA LYS A 97 -22.37 -4.89 15.93
C LYS A 97 -23.08 -6.26 15.87
N GLY A 98 -22.42 -7.30 15.36
CA GLY A 98 -22.96 -8.66 15.39
C GLY A 98 -24.15 -8.87 14.45
N GLY A 99 -23.99 -8.58 13.16
CA GLY A 99 -24.97 -8.99 12.15
C GLY A 99 -25.12 -10.52 12.13
N TYR A 100 -26.25 -10.99 12.68
CA TYR A 100 -26.80 -12.37 12.79
C TYR A 100 -25.81 -13.54 12.87
#